data_AF-W9K3Q2-F1
#
_entry.id   AF-W9K3Q2-F1
#
_cell.length_a   1.000
_cell.length_b   1.000
_cell.length_c   1.000
_cell.angle_alpha   90.00
_cell.angle_beta   90.00
_cell.angle_gamma   90.00
#
_symmetry.space_group_name_H-M   'P 1'
#
loop_
_entity.id
_entity.type
_entity.pdbx_description
1 polymer ?
#
loop_
_entity_poly.entity_id
_entity_poly.type
_entity_poly.pdbx_seq_one_letter_code
_entity_poly.pdbx_strand_id
1 'polypeptide(L)'
;MTGLSAENWVLWQTLEVTILRDLCRQHKILFTTVQNPALENVLPLVQHFRELAPAGSNLAQVKKRLGEIIALHDSKELQTFLVFGGDRTLSAEDGGRLLVDELEQNGTGLKDSAMRDFFKKCDDDMFEFRCDNASALVPLYPEFISLLRRVEEQKHIGVVVVTCGVGRLWTKILEHHGLSDSVKVIGGGRFSDGYFVTPGVKAAVVSHLRDVHDLNVWAFGDSPLDIPMLWEADQAVVVVGDEKKRSTTMDAALATAIQDGHLRARQVLLPSTSSPRLDNNSLPVVSFDDGDFVKSIVDPRPELRPLKKYDATNKAASNILMSPMRSAAVSGPMLRAANANVGRYLATEYVSKLIGLEEFTISHVQGHQTTGHRLRNEAKTSIIAFMRGGEPMAFGISDVFPQAMFVHASSADDVKKHHVQGQLNVILVDSVIKSGKSVIELIKRVVRLEPNISITVVAGVVQTEAIAEGHLFAKVMRRHGAGLIALRISENKFTGTKTTDTGNRLFNTTRLA
;
A
#
# COMPACT_ATOMS: atom_id res chain seq x y z
N MET A 1 -54.78 -30.34 25.95
CA MET A 1 -53.70 -29.56 25.30
C MET A 1 -53.53 -28.29 26.10
N THR A 2 -52.51 -28.24 26.95
CA THR A 2 -52.15 -27.03 27.69
C THR A 2 -51.64 -25.99 26.71
N GLY A 3 -52.39 -24.91 26.53
CA GLY A 3 -52.00 -23.82 25.64
C GLY A 3 -50.67 -23.22 26.09
N LEU A 4 -49.71 -23.14 25.16
CA LEU A 4 -48.47 -22.40 25.37
C LEU A 4 -48.84 -20.95 25.71
N SER A 5 -48.41 -20.46 26.87
CA SER A 5 -48.57 -19.05 27.26
C SER A 5 -47.76 -18.16 26.31
N ALA A 6 -48.14 -16.88 26.21
CA ALA A 6 -47.37 -15.89 25.45
C ALA A 6 -45.90 -15.83 25.90
N GLU A 7 -45.64 -16.04 27.20
CA GLU A 7 -44.29 -16.11 27.77
C GLU A 7 -43.48 -17.29 27.23
N ASN A 8 -44.11 -18.46 27.05
CA ASN A 8 -43.43 -19.63 26.47
C ASN A 8 -43.02 -19.40 25.02
N TRP A 9 -43.79 -18.63 24.25
CA TRP A 9 -43.46 -18.26 22.88
C TRP A 9 -42.28 -17.28 22.81
N VAL A 10 -42.26 -16.27 23.68
CA VAL A 10 -41.15 -15.30 23.77
C VAL A 10 -39.85 -16.01 24.18
N LEU A 11 -39.94 -16.92 25.16
CA LEU A 11 -38.80 -17.71 25.61
C LEU A 11 -38.25 -18.60 24.48
N TRP A 12 -39.12 -19.30 23.76
CA TRP A 12 -38.73 -20.12 22.61
C TRP A 12 -38.08 -19.29 21.50
N GLN A 13 -38.69 -18.16 21.10
CA GLN A 13 -38.11 -17.27 20.08
C GLN A 13 -36.74 -16.73 20.48
N THR A 14 -36.58 -16.37 21.75
CA THR A 14 -35.30 -15.87 22.28
C THR A 14 -34.21 -16.94 22.23
N LEU A 15 -34.55 -18.18 22.62
CA LEU A 15 -33.65 -19.34 22.54
C LEU A 15 -33.26 -19.64 21.09
N GLU A 16 -34.23 -19.73 20.18
CA GLU A 16 -34.01 -20.03 18.76
C GLU A 16 -33.11 -18.98 18.09
N VAL A 17 -33.40 -17.69 18.32
CA VAL A 17 -32.59 -16.58 17.82
C VAL A 17 -31.17 -16.64 18.35
N THR A 18 -30.99 -17.00 19.63
CA THR A 18 -29.66 -17.10 20.25
C THR A 18 -28.86 -18.24 19.62
N ILE A 19 -29.46 -19.42 19.50
CA ILE A 19 -28.83 -20.61 18.91
C ILE A 19 -28.47 -20.37 17.44
N LEU A 20 -29.40 -19.85 16.64
CA LEU A 20 -29.15 -19.54 15.23
C LEU A 20 -28.06 -18.48 15.06
N ARG A 21 -28.04 -17.46 15.91
CA ARG A 21 -27.00 -16.42 15.88
C ARG A 21 -25.61 -17.03 16.13
N ASP A 22 -25.48 -17.93 17.10
CA ASP A 22 -24.20 -18.60 17.39
C ASP A 22 -23.76 -19.52 16.25
N LEU A 23 -24.66 -20.33 15.71
CA LEU A 23 -24.40 -21.17 14.55
C LEU A 23 -23.98 -20.36 13.32
N CYS A 24 -24.73 -19.31 12.98
CA CYS A 24 -24.40 -18.44 11.87
C CYS A 24 -23.02 -17.80 12.06
N ARG A 25 -22.66 -17.37 13.28
CA ARG A 25 -21.32 -16.85 13.58
C ARG A 25 -20.22 -17.91 13.34
N GLN A 26 -20.38 -19.12 13.86
CA GLN A 26 -19.42 -20.21 13.67
C GLN A 26 -19.18 -20.52 12.19
N HIS A 27 -20.24 -20.42 11.38
CA HIS A 27 -20.20 -20.67 9.95
C HIS A 27 -19.97 -19.41 9.09
N LYS A 28 -19.67 -18.26 9.69
CA LYS A 28 -19.45 -16.96 9.00
C LYS A 28 -20.63 -16.52 8.13
N ILE A 29 -21.85 -16.88 8.54
CA ILE A 29 -23.11 -16.48 7.92
C ILE A 29 -23.62 -15.21 8.63
N LEU A 30 -24.01 -14.20 7.86
CA LEU A 30 -24.65 -13.00 8.41
C LEU A 30 -26.08 -13.33 8.86
N PHE A 31 -26.38 -13.05 10.12
CA PHE A 31 -27.69 -13.30 10.72
C PHE A 31 -28.30 -12.01 11.28
N THR A 32 -29.54 -11.74 10.90
CA THR A 32 -30.33 -10.64 11.44
C THR A 32 -31.77 -11.04 11.68
N THR A 33 -32.35 -10.51 12.75
CA THR A 33 -33.75 -10.67 13.10
C THR A 33 -34.47 -9.37 12.78
N VAL A 34 -35.61 -9.44 12.10
CA VAL A 34 -36.44 -8.27 11.80
C VAL A 34 -37.64 -8.29 12.74
N GLN A 35 -37.69 -7.35 13.68
CA GLN A 35 -38.78 -7.31 14.68
C GLN A 35 -40.10 -6.83 14.06
N ASN A 36 -40.06 -5.91 13.10
CA ASN A 36 -41.21 -5.49 12.32
C ASN A 36 -40.96 -5.79 10.83
N PRO A 37 -41.49 -6.90 10.28
CA PRO A 37 -41.24 -7.33 8.91
C PRO A 37 -41.97 -6.49 7.85
N ALA A 38 -42.35 -5.24 8.17
CA ALA A 38 -42.83 -4.28 7.18
C ALA A 38 -41.79 -4.11 6.05
N LEU A 39 -42.30 -3.91 4.83
CA LEU A 39 -41.47 -3.81 3.64
C LEU A 39 -40.41 -2.70 3.76
N GLU A 40 -40.75 -1.58 4.39
CA GLU A 40 -39.84 -0.46 4.67
C GLU A 40 -38.62 -0.83 5.53
N ASN A 41 -38.73 -1.84 6.41
CA ASN A 41 -37.63 -2.32 7.25
C ASN A 41 -36.85 -3.47 6.62
N VAL A 42 -37.52 -4.29 5.81
CA VAL A 42 -36.93 -5.47 5.16
C VAL A 42 -36.23 -5.10 3.84
N LEU A 43 -36.81 -4.18 3.06
CA LEU A 43 -36.32 -3.81 1.74
C LEU A 43 -34.90 -3.21 1.77
N PRO A 44 -34.53 -2.31 2.71
CA PRO A 44 -33.15 -1.83 2.81
C PRO A 44 -32.15 -2.96 3.14
N LEU A 45 -32.53 -3.90 4.00
CA LEU A 45 -31.69 -5.07 4.32
C LEU A 45 -31.49 -5.96 3.10
N VAL A 46 -32.58 -6.27 2.37
CA VAL A 46 -32.52 -7.10 1.16
C VAL A 46 -31.74 -6.39 0.04
N GLN A 47 -31.95 -5.09 -0.17
CA GLN A 47 -31.18 -4.28 -1.10
C GLN A 47 -29.70 -4.26 -0.70
N HIS A 48 -29.37 -4.07 0.58
CA HIS A 48 -27.99 -4.11 1.06
C HIS A 48 -27.32 -5.48 0.84
N PHE A 49 -28.01 -6.60 1.14
CA PHE A 49 -27.48 -7.94 0.85
C PHE A 49 -27.38 -8.24 -0.65
N ARG A 50 -28.19 -7.58 -1.48
CA ARG A 50 -28.14 -7.65 -2.95
C ARG A 50 -27.07 -6.71 -3.55
N GLU A 51 -26.81 -5.57 -2.91
CA GLU A 51 -25.81 -4.54 -3.26
C GLU A 51 -24.43 -4.81 -2.65
N LEU A 52 -24.32 -5.75 -1.72
CA LEU A 52 -23.10 -6.51 -1.42
C LEU A 52 -22.56 -7.27 -2.67
N ALA A 53 -23.14 -7.01 -3.85
CA ALA A 53 -22.48 -7.03 -5.15
C ALA A 53 -21.10 -6.33 -5.12
N PRO A 54 -20.18 -6.77 -5.99
CA PRO A 54 -18.78 -7.10 -5.70
C PRO A 54 -18.01 -5.99 -4.96
N ALA A 55 -16.98 -6.39 -4.18
CA ALA A 55 -16.06 -5.55 -3.40
C ALA A 55 -15.63 -4.19 -4.03
N GLY A 56 -15.74 -4.04 -5.35
CA GLY A 56 -15.55 -2.77 -6.06
C GLY A 56 -16.54 -1.65 -5.70
N SER A 57 -17.81 -1.94 -5.34
CA SER A 57 -18.81 -0.89 -5.03
C SER A 57 -18.48 -0.15 -3.73
N ASN A 58 -18.19 -0.89 -2.65
CA ASN A 58 -17.78 -0.35 -1.36
C ASN A 58 -16.50 0.51 -1.48
N LEU A 59 -15.51 0.01 -2.21
CA LEU A 59 -14.25 0.73 -2.39
C LEU A 59 -14.43 2.03 -3.20
N ALA A 60 -15.34 2.05 -4.18
CA ALA A 60 -15.64 3.25 -4.96
C ALA A 60 -16.23 4.35 -4.07
N GLN A 61 -17.12 4.00 -3.13
CA GLN A 61 -17.69 4.98 -2.19
C GLN A 61 -16.64 5.53 -1.22
N VAL A 62 -15.78 4.67 -0.67
CA VAL A 62 -14.68 5.12 0.20
C VAL A 62 -13.72 6.02 -0.56
N LYS A 63 -13.36 5.69 -1.81
CA LYS A 63 -12.53 6.54 -2.66
C LYS A 63 -13.20 7.87 -2.98
N LYS A 64 -14.52 7.89 -3.20
CA LYS A 64 -15.28 9.13 -3.37
C LYS A 64 -15.16 10.00 -2.12
N ARG A 65 -15.40 9.44 -0.93
CA ARG A 65 -15.26 10.16 0.34
C ARG A 65 -13.84 10.69 0.56
N LEU A 66 -12.84 9.88 0.23
CA LEU A 66 -11.44 10.29 0.28
C LEU A 66 -11.16 11.46 -0.69
N GLY A 67 -11.71 11.42 -1.91
CA GLY A 67 -11.61 12.50 -2.88
C GLY A 67 -12.24 13.80 -2.38
N GLU A 68 -13.38 13.72 -1.70
CA GLU A 68 -14.02 14.89 -1.05
C GLU A 68 -13.11 15.50 0.01
N ILE A 69 -12.46 14.67 0.85
CA ILE A 69 -11.53 15.13 1.88
C ILE A 69 -10.31 15.80 1.24
N ILE A 70 -9.73 15.20 0.20
CA ILE A 70 -8.56 15.76 -0.50
C ILE A 70 -8.90 17.09 -1.17
N ALA A 71 -10.11 17.24 -1.70
CA ALA A 71 -10.59 18.47 -2.32
C ALA A 71 -10.69 19.66 -1.35
N LEU A 72 -10.62 19.43 -0.03
CA LEU A 72 -10.56 20.49 0.97
C LEU A 72 -9.19 21.17 1.05
N HIS A 73 -8.16 20.57 0.43
CA HIS A 73 -6.80 21.07 0.46
C HIS A 73 -6.39 21.67 -0.89
N ASP A 74 -5.44 22.61 -0.88
CA ASP A 74 -4.81 23.06 -2.12
C ASP A 74 -3.91 21.94 -2.66
N SER A 75 -4.28 21.42 -3.83
CA SER A 75 -3.53 20.39 -4.57
C SER A 75 -2.07 20.74 -4.86
N LYS A 76 -1.69 22.02 -4.84
CA LYS A 76 -0.31 22.47 -5.05
C LYS A 76 0.52 22.51 -3.77
N GLU A 77 -0.13 22.67 -2.62
CA GLU A 77 0.54 22.73 -1.33
C GLU A 77 0.56 21.37 -0.64
N LEU A 78 -0.49 20.55 -0.80
CA LEU A 78 -0.62 19.26 -0.13
C LEU A 78 0.48 18.28 -0.57
N GLN A 79 1.31 17.86 0.39
CA GLN A 79 2.46 16.98 0.16
C GLN A 79 2.43 15.73 1.03
N THR A 80 1.91 15.83 2.26
CA THR A 80 1.90 14.75 3.24
C THR A 80 0.48 14.46 3.71
N PHE A 81 0.19 13.20 4.00
CA PHE A 81 -1.08 12.79 4.61
C PHE A 81 -0.83 11.88 5.80
N LEU A 82 -1.47 12.17 6.94
CA LEU A 82 -1.43 11.33 8.13
C LEU A 82 -2.71 10.50 8.22
N VAL A 83 -2.57 9.19 8.39
CA VAL A 83 -3.66 8.22 8.41
C VAL A 83 -3.66 7.47 9.73
N PHE A 84 -4.76 7.54 10.48
CA PHE A 84 -4.86 6.95 11.83
C PHE A 84 -5.89 5.83 11.91
N GLY A 85 -5.58 4.75 12.63
CA GLY A 85 -6.46 3.58 12.83
C GLY A 85 -7.71 3.82 13.69
N GLY A 86 -7.78 4.94 14.41
CA GLY A 86 -8.87 5.29 15.33
C GLY A 86 -8.67 4.68 16.71
N ASP A 87 -9.51 3.71 17.07
CA ASP A 87 -9.54 3.05 18.39
C ASP A 87 -8.17 2.49 18.74
N ARG A 88 -7.77 2.66 20.01
CA ARG A 88 -6.45 2.25 20.55
C ARG A 88 -5.21 2.83 19.86
N THR A 89 -5.40 3.65 18.83
CA THR A 89 -4.36 4.40 18.12
C THR A 89 -4.31 5.84 18.62
N LEU A 90 -5.42 6.59 18.53
CA LEU A 90 -5.48 8.00 18.99
C LEU A 90 -5.89 8.15 20.45
N SER A 91 -6.49 7.10 21.03
CA SER A 91 -6.89 6.99 22.42
C SER A 91 -6.44 5.63 22.95
N ALA A 92 -6.31 5.47 24.28
CA ALA A 92 -6.14 4.16 24.89
C ALA A 92 -7.43 3.31 24.87
N GLU A 93 -8.58 3.97 24.68
CA GLU A 93 -9.89 3.35 24.79
C GLU A 93 -10.37 2.75 23.45
N ASP A 94 -11.28 1.80 23.56
CA ASP A 94 -11.99 1.17 22.46
C ASP A 94 -13.38 1.81 22.40
N GLY A 95 -13.55 2.82 21.53
CA GLY A 95 -14.79 3.59 21.47
C GLY A 95 -16.00 2.73 21.12
N GLY A 96 -15.79 1.70 20.30
CA GLY A 96 -16.80 0.71 19.97
C GLY A 96 -17.30 -0.07 21.19
N ARG A 97 -16.41 -0.42 22.12
CA ARG A 97 -16.79 -1.07 23.38
C ARG A 97 -17.53 -0.13 24.31
N LEU A 98 -17.05 1.10 24.49
CA LEU A 98 -17.71 2.07 25.39
C LEU A 98 -19.15 2.37 24.98
N LEU A 99 -19.37 2.47 23.67
CA LEU A 99 -20.70 2.69 23.09
C LEU A 99 -21.67 1.51 23.34
N VAL A 100 -21.13 0.32 23.57
CA VAL A 100 -21.88 -0.91 23.87
C VAL A 100 -21.99 -1.16 25.38
N ASP A 101 -20.94 -0.87 26.17
CA ASP A 101 -20.91 -1.10 27.62
C ASP A 101 -21.91 -0.19 28.38
N GLU A 102 -22.33 0.95 27.82
CA GLU A 102 -23.49 1.71 28.32
C GLU A 102 -24.82 0.92 28.31
N LEU A 103 -24.89 -0.25 27.64
CA LEU A 103 -26.03 -1.17 27.71
C LEU A 103 -25.99 -2.08 28.96
N GLU A 104 -24.82 -2.30 29.57
CA GLU A 104 -24.59 -3.33 30.59
C GLU A 104 -24.56 -2.78 32.03
N GLN A 105 -25.39 -1.77 32.38
CA GLN A 105 -25.73 -1.56 33.80
C GLN A 105 -26.51 -2.75 34.41
N ASN A 106 -26.94 -3.73 33.59
CA ASN A 106 -27.58 -4.98 34.01
C ASN A 106 -26.91 -6.25 33.45
N GLY A 107 -25.58 -6.32 33.59
CA GLY A 107 -24.68 -7.46 33.39
C GLY A 107 -25.18 -8.72 32.66
N THR A 108 -24.63 -8.99 31.48
CA THR A 108 -24.34 -10.35 30.98
C THR A 108 -23.27 -10.24 29.89
N GLY A 109 -22.00 -10.32 30.27
CA GLY A 109 -20.86 -10.10 29.37
C GLY A 109 -20.84 -10.97 28.11
N LEU A 110 -21.28 -10.41 26.98
CA LEU A 110 -21.20 -11.05 25.66
C LEU A 110 -20.64 -10.06 24.61
N LYS A 111 -19.30 -10.01 24.56
CA LYS A 111 -18.47 -8.88 24.07
C LYS A 111 -18.43 -8.58 22.56
N ASP A 112 -19.18 -9.28 21.71
CA ASP A 112 -19.19 -9.02 20.24
C ASP A 112 -20.59 -9.03 19.59
N SER A 113 -21.58 -9.71 20.18
CA SER A 113 -22.97 -9.71 19.67
C SER A 113 -23.73 -8.43 20.02
N ALA A 114 -23.33 -7.75 21.08
CA ALA A 114 -24.00 -6.56 21.60
C ALA A 114 -23.88 -5.34 20.67
N MET A 115 -22.77 -5.17 19.94
CA MET A 115 -22.64 -4.08 18.96
C MET A 115 -23.60 -4.24 17.77
N ARG A 116 -23.80 -5.47 17.29
CA ARG A 116 -24.74 -5.74 16.19
C ARG A 116 -26.19 -5.67 16.65
N ASP A 117 -26.48 -6.08 17.88
CA ASP A 117 -27.83 -5.96 18.45
C ASP A 117 -28.16 -4.51 18.84
N PHE A 118 -27.16 -3.71 19.19
CA PHE A 118 -27.26 -2.26 19.36
C PHE A 118 -27.70 -1.58 18.05
N PHE A 119 -26.97 -1.76 16.95
CA PHE A 119 -27.33 -1.17 15.65
C PHE A 119 -28.68 -1.65 15.09
N LYS A 120 -29.26 -2.73 15.62
CA LYS A 120 -30.59 -3.23 15.24
C LYS A 120 -31.74 -2.64 16.02
N LYS A 121 -31.50 -2.18 17.26
CA LYS A 121 -32.54 -1.69 18.19
C LYS A 121 -32.46 -0.19 18.43
N CYS A 122 -31.36 0.45 18.04
CA CYS A 122 -31.13 1.86 18.19
C CYS A 122 -31.79 2.61 17.02
N ASP A 123 -32.73 3.50 17.31
CA ASP A 123 -33.12 4.54 16.36
C ASP A 123 -32.01 5.60 16.23
N ASP A 124 -32.13 6.49 15.24
CA ASP A 124 -31.08 7.46 14.94
C ASP A 124 -30.84 8.44 16.11
N ASP A 125 -31.88 8.81 16.85
CA ASP A 125 -31.79 9.74 17.99
C ASP A 125 -31.05 9.12 19.17
N MET A 126 -31.38 7.87 19.52
CA MET A 126 -30.68 7.11 20.56
C MET A 126 -29.23 6.84 20.17
N PHE A 127 -28.97 6.63 18.87
CA PHE A 127 -27.61 6.42 18.37
C PHE A 127 -26.76 7.68 18.50
N GLU A 128 -27.28 8.83 18.08
CA GLU A 128 -26.59 10.12 18.21
C GLU A 128 -26.34 10.46 19.69
N PHE A 129 -27.35 10.33 20.55
CA PHE A 129 -27.22 10.59 21.98
C PHE A 129 -26.12 9.76 22.65
N ARG A 130 -26.03 8.47 22.29
CA ARG A 130 -24.96 7.60 22.82
C ARG A 130 -23.60 7.92 22.24
N CYS A 131 -23.53 8.31 20.97
CA CYS A 131 -22.27 8.77 20.42
C CYS A 131 -21.78 10.03 21.14
N ASP A 132 -22.67 10.97 21.49
CA ASP A 132 -22.35 12.16 22.29
C ASP A 132 -21.81 11.82 23.68
N ASN A 133 -22.50 10.93 24.41
CA ASN A 133 -22.07 10.52 25.74
C ASN A 133 -20.74 9.77 25.71
N ALA A 134 -20.62 8.79 24.82
CA ALA A 134 -19.40 8.00 24.68
C ALA A 134 -18.22 8.87 24.24
N SER A 135 -18.42 9.84 23.34
CA SER A 135 -17.33 10.71 22.89
C SER A 135 -16.74 11.59 23.98
N ALA A 136 -17.55 12.00 24.97
CA ALA A 136 -17.07 12.76 26.12
C ALA A 136 -16.16 11.94 27.05
N LEU A 137 -16.24 10.61 27.00
CA LEU A 137 -15.50 9.69 27.85
C LEU A 137 -14.21 9.15 27.21
N VAL A 138 -13.94 9.47 25.95
CA VAL A 138 -12.77 8.97 25.22
C VAL A 138 -11.68 10.04 25.17
N PRO A 139 -10.66 9.99 26.06
CA PRO A 139 -9.55 10.93 26.00
C PRO A 139 -8.62 10.60 24.83
N LEU A 140 -8.12 11.62 24.14
CA LEU A 140 -7.02 11.45 23.18
C LEU A 140 -5.66 11.47 23.91
N TYR A 141 -4.67 10.77 23.37
CA TYR A 141 -3.30 10.86 23.87
C TYR A 141 -2.78 12.31 23.74
N PRO A 142 -2.23 12.92 24.81
CA PRO A 142 -1.72 14.30 24.78
C PRO A 142 -0.68 14.55 23.70
N GLU A 143 0.14 13.55 23.41
CA GLU A 143 1.18 13.59 22.39
C GLU A 143 0.57 13.72 20.98
N PHE A 144 -0.54 13.02 20.71
CA PHE A 144 -1.27 13.16 19.45
C PHE A 144 -2.02 14.48 19.36
N ILE A 145 -2.59 14.99 20.46
CA ILE A 145 -3.19 16.34 20.46
C ILE A 145 -2.12 17.37 20.07
N SER A 146 -0.94 17.29 20.67
CA SER A 146 0.17 18.22 20.40
C SER A 146 0.64 18.14 18.95
N LEU A 147 0.78 16.92 18.40
CA LEU A 147 1.12 16.71 17.00
C LEU A 147 0.05 17.27 16.06
N LEU A 148 -1.22 16.95 16.29
CA LEU A 148 -2.33 17.35 15.43
C LEU A 148 -2.52 18.88 15.41
N ARG A 149 -2.36 19.55 16.56
CA ARG A 149 -2.36 21.02 16.62
C ARG A 149 -1.23 21.64 15.83
N ARG A 150 -0.04 21.05 15.86
CA ARG A 150 1.09 21.53 15.04
C ARG A 150 0.86 21.30 13.56
N VAL A 151 0.21 20.19 13.20
CA VAL A 151 -0.12 19.84 11.80
C VAL A 151 -1.26 20.71 11.25
N GLU A 152 -2.19 21.14 12.08
CA GLU A 152 -3.29 22.06 11.71
C GLU A 152 -2.77 23.40 11.17
N GLU A 153 -1.59 23.85 11.60
CA GLU A 153 -0.93 25.06 11.09
C GLU A 153 -0.25 24.84 9.72
N GLN A 154 -0.14 23.59 9.25
CA GLN A 154 0.61 23.21 8.05
C GLN A 154 -0.34 22.89 6.88
N LYS A 155 -0.44 23.79 5.91
CA LYS A 155 -1.30 23.59 4.72
C LYS A 155 -0.87 22.43 3.83
N HIS A 156 0.41 22.04 3.87
CA HIS A 156 0.96 20.94 3.10
C HIS A 156 0.67 19.56 3.70
N ILE A 157 -0.08 19.49 4.81
CA ILE A 157 -0.39 18.24 5.51
C ILE A 157 -1.90 18.09 5.67
N GLY A 158 -2.42 16.94 5.25
CA GLY A 158 -3.80 16.52 5.54
C GLY A 158 -3.84 15.39 6.56
N VAL A 159 -4.96 15.27 7.27
CA VAL A 159 -5.14 14.24 8.30
C VAL A 159 -6.49 13.53 8.15
N VAL A 160 -6.47 12.20 8.22
CA VAL A 160 -7.68 11.38 8.24
C VAL A 160 -7.59 10.24 9.24
N VAL A 161 -8.69 10.02 9.96
CA VAL A 161 -8.93 8.80 10.74
C VAL A 161 -9.65 7.81 9.85
N VAL A 162 -9.10 6.61 9.68
CA VAL A 162 -9.70 5.51 8.91
C VAL A 162 -9.98 4.36 9.86
N THR A 163 -11.23 4.30 10.35
CA THR A 163 -11.63 3.37 11.41
C THR A 163 -12.56 2.28 10.88
N CYS A 164 -12.34 1.05 11.36
CA CYS A 164 -13.30 -0.05 11.19
C CYS A 164 -14.40 -0.03 12.26
N GLY A 165 -14.26 0.81 13.28
CA GLY A 165 -15.28 1.10 14.29
C GLY A 165 -16.30 2.13 13.80
N VAL A 166 -16.98 2.76 14.76
CA VAL A 166 -18.08 3.70 14.50
C VAL A 166 -17.53 5.07 14.09
N GLY A 167 -17.61 5.42 12.81
CA GLY A 167 -17.09 6.67 12.26
C GLY A 167 -17.74 7.92 12.85
N ARG A 168 -19.04 7.86 13.15
CA ARG A 168 -19.77 8.97 13.78
C ARG A 168 -19.25 9.28 15.18
N LEU A 169 -18.94 8.26 15.98
CA LEU A 169 -18.32 8.41 17.30
C LEU A 169 -16.96 9.12 17.18
N TRP A 170 -16.12 8.69 16.24
CA TRP A 170 -14.83 9.34 16.00
C TRP A 170 -14.94 10.80 15.55
N THR A 171 -16.00 11.12 14.79
CA THR A 171 -16.28 12.51 14.42
C THR A 171 -16.57 13.35 15.66
N LYS A 172 -17.44 12.89 16.56
CA LYS A 172 -17.76 13.58 17.82
C LYS A 172 -16.57 13.67 18.78
N ILE A 173 -15.75 12.62 18.89
CA ILE A 173 -14.51 12.65 19.71
C ILE A 173 -13.59 13.79 19.24
N LEU A 174 -13.42 13.94 17.92
CA LEU A 174 -12.61 15.02 17.34
C LEU A 174 -13.26 16.40 17.54
N GLU A 175 -14.59 16.51 17.45
CA GLU A 175 -15.33 17.75 17.76
C GLU A 175 -15.11 18.18 19.21
N HIS A 176 -15.23 17.27 20.18
CA HIS A 176 -14.99 17.56 21.60
C HIS A 176 -13.57 18.07 21.90
N HIS A 177 -12.59 17.62 21.11
CA HIS A 177 -11.20 18.07 21.24
C HIS A 177 -10.87 19.26 20.31
N GLY A 178 -11.85 19.80 19.57
CA GLY A 178 -11.70 20.93 18.65
C GLY A 178 -10.78 20.64 17.46
N LEU A 179 -10.79 19.40 16.96
CA LEU A 179 -9.94 18.91 15.86
C LEU A 179 -10.75 18.50 14.62
N SER A 180 -12.09 18.57 14.66
CA SER A 180 -12.98 18.15 13.57
C SER A 180 -12.82 18.95 12.27
N ASP A 181 -12.31 20.18 12.36
CA ASP A 181 -12.08 21.04 11.22
C ASP A 181 -10.85 20.61 10.41
N SER A 182 -9.78 20.21 11.10
CA SER A 182 -8.49 19.80 10.51
C SER A 182 -8.37 18.29 10.30
N VAL A 183 -9.07 17.46 11.08
CA VAL A 183 -9.03 16.00 11.01
C VAL A 183 -10.36 15.45 10.51
N LYS A 184 -10.35 14.77 9.37
CA LYS A 184 -11.55 14.13 8.80
C LYS A 184 -11.62 12.64 9.13
N VAL A 185 -12.82 12.08 9.03
CA VAL A 185 -13.06 10.66 9.35
C VAL A 185 -13.61 9.92 8.14
N ILE A 186 -13.02 8.75 7.89
CA ILE A 186 -13.55 7.69 7.03
C ILE A 186 -13.83 6.49 7.95
N GLY A 187 -15.09 6.36 8.34
CA GLY A 187 -15.56 5.25 9.16
C GLY A 187 -17.04 5.05 8.87
N GLY A 188 -17.44 3.79 8.73
CA GLY A 188 -18.86 3.44 8.65
C GLY A 188 -19.43 3.20 10.04
N GLY A 189 -20.42 2.32 10.14
CA GLY A 189 -20.99 1.90 11.43
C GLY A 189 -22.49 1.68 11.31
N ARG A 190 -23.16 2.44 10.45
CA ARG A 190 -24.57 2.26 10.10
C ARG A 190 -24.73 1.83 8.65
N PHE A 191 -25.87 1.19 8.37
CA PHE A 191 -26.26 0.87 6.99
C PHE A 191 -26.47 2.14 6.14
N SER A 192 -26.95 3.22 6.76
CA SER A 192 -27.16 4.52 6.11
C SER A 192 -25.86 5.20 5.66
N ASP A 193 -24.70 4.79 6.18
CA ASP A 193 -23.41 5.38 5.78
C ASP A 193 -22.99 4.96 4.35
N GLY A 194 -23.62 3.91 3.79
CA GLY A 194 -23.41 3.45 2.41
C GLY A 194 -22.16 2.59 2.18
N TYR A 195 -21.17 2.66 3.07
CA TYR A 195 -19.93 1.91 2.99
C TYR A 195 -19.44 1.40 4.35
N PHE A 196 -18.52 0.44 4.33
CA PHE A 196 -17.86 -0.12 5.51
C PHE A 196 -16.34 -0.18 5.33
N VAL A 197 -15.61 -0.04 6.43
CA VAL A 197 -14.15 -0.01 6.42
C VAL A 197 -13.62 -1.34 6.94
N THR A 198 -12.91 -2.07 6.08
CA THR A 198 -12.15 -3.28 6.41
C THR A 198 -10.65 -3.00 6.39
N PRO A 199 -9.78 -3.91 6.88
CA PRO A 199 -8.33 -3.76 6.73
C PRO A 199 -7.89 -3.53 5.28
N GLY A 200 -8.51 -4.22 4.32
CA GLY A 200 -8.24 -4.02 2.89
C GLY A 200 -8.67 -2.65 2.38
N VAL A 201 -9.75 -2.08 2.93
CA VAL A 201 -10.17 -0.70 2.61
C VAL A 201 -9.18 0.31 3.19
N LYS A 202 -8.69 0.11 4.43
CA LYS A 202 -7.65 0.99 5.00
C LYS A 202 -6.39 1.01 4.13
N ALA A 203 -5.93 -0.16 3.68
CA ALA A 203 -4.82 -0.28 2.73
C ALA A 203 -5.11 0.41 1.39
N ALA A 204 -6.34 0.30 0.89
CA ALA A 204 -6.74 0.95 -0.35
C ALA A 204 -6.79 2.49 -0.22
N VAL A 205 -7.14 3.04 0.94
CA VAL A 205 -7.08 4.49 1.22
C VAL A 205 -5.62 4.97 1.19
N VAL A 206 -4.73 4.30 1.91
CA VAL A 206 -3.30 4.66 1.95
C VAL A 206 -2.65 4.56 0.57
N SER A 207 -2.87 3.45 -0.14
CA SER A 207 -2.34 3.29 -1.50
C SER A 207 -2.93 4.32 -2.48
N HIS A 208 -4.19 4.73 -2.33
CA HIS A 208 -4.78 5.77 -3.18
C HIS A 208 -4.14 7.14 -2.95
N LEU A 209 -3.97 7.55 -1.68
CA LEU A 209 -3.25 8.77 -1.31
C LEU A 209 -1.82 8.76 -1.88
N ARG A 210 -1.10 7.64 -1.70
CA ARG A 210 0.28 7.48 -2.13
C ARG A 210 0.44 7.46 -3.65
N ASP A 211 -0.36 6.64 -4.35
CA ASP A 211 -0.13 6.31 -5.75
C ASP A 211 -0.89 7.25 -6.71
N VAL A 212 -2.12 7.63 -6.37
CA VAL A 212 -2.95 8.50 -7.21
C VAL A 212 -2.65 9.97 -6.94
N HIS A 213 -2.55 10.36 -5.67
CA HIS A 213 -2.31 11.76 -5.28
C HIS A 213 -0.83 12.10 -5.10
N ASP A 214 0.09 11.13 -5.24
CA ASP A 214 1.55 11.33 -5.11
C ASP A 214 1.98 11.87 -3.74
N LEU A 215 1.18 11.64 -2.69
CA LEU A 215 1.43 12.14 -1.36
C LEU A 215 2.40 11.25 -0.60
N ASN A 216 3.16 11.82 0.33
CA ASN A 216 3.92 11.08 1.32
C ASN A 216 2.98 10.67 2.46
N VAL A 217 2.73 9.37 2.63
CA VAL A 217 1.71 8.90 3.58
C VAL A 217 2.36 8.31 4.83
N TRP A 218 1.96 8.84 5.98
CA TRP A 218 2.26 8.26 7.29
C TRP A 218 1.03 7.52 7.80
N ALA A 219 1.20 6.27 8.22
CA ALA A 219 0.11 5.50 8.84
C ALA A 219 0.45 5.15 10.29
N PHE A 220 -0.55 5.30 11.16
CA PHE A 220 -0.49 5.01 12.59
C PHE A 220 -1.56 3.99 12.94
N GLY A 221 -1.19 2.90 13.61
CA GLY A 221 -2.14 1.87 14.03
C GLY A 221 -1.62 1.04 15.19
N ASP A 222 -2.50 0.41 15.94
CA ASP A 222 -2.15 -0.40 17.12
C ASP A 222 -2.52 -1.89 16.98
N SER A 223 -3.29 -2.24 15.94
CA SER A 223 -3.96 -3.52 15.82
C SER A 223 -3.61 -4.30 14.54
N PRO A 224 -3.85 -5.63 14.48
CA PRO A 224 -3.67 -6.41 13.26
C PRO A 224 -4.48 -5.89 12.06
N LEU A 225 -5.59 -5.21 12.32
CA LEU A 225 -6.45 -4.63 11.29
C LEU A 225 -5.78 -3.45 10.57
N ASP A 226 -4.76 -2.87 11.18
CA ASP A 226 -4.01 -1.74 10.65
C ASP A 226 -2.75 -2.18 9.88
N ILE A 227 -2.28 -3.41 10.06
CA ILE A 227 -1.09 -3.93 9.35
C ILE A 227 -1.19 -3.71 7.83
N PRO A 228 -2.32 -3.97 7.15
CA PRO A 228 -2.41 -3.71 5.71
C PRO A 228 -2.23 -2.24 5.33
N MET A 229 -2.69 -1.28 6.15
CA MET A 229 -2.49 0.14 5.86
C MET A 229 -1.08 0.62 6.21
N LEU A 230 -0.50 0.08 7.28
CA LEU A 230 0.91 0.29 7.62
C LEU A 230 1.82 -0.20 6.50
N TRP A 231 1.46 -1.31 5.85
CA TRP A 231 2.22 -1.86 4.73
C TRP A 231 2.20 -0.99 3.48
N GLU A 232 1.09 -0.28 3.25
CA GLU A 232 0.96 0.60 2.10
C GLU A 232 1.56 2.00 2.35
N ALA A 233 1.87 2.36 3.59
CA ALA A 233 2.38 3.70 3.91
C ALA A 233 3.84 3.87 3.49
N ASP A 234 4.25 5.11 3.22
CA ASP A 234 5.67 5.44 3.07
C ASP A 234 6.38 5.36 4.43
N GLN A 235 5.65 5.70 5.49
CA GLN A 235 6.11 5.65 6.88
C GLN A 235 5.06 4.99 7.75
N ALA A 236 5.43 3.90 8.43
CA ALA A 236 4.55 3.16 9.32
C ALA A 236 4.98 3.33 10.79
N VAL A 237 4.02 3.67 11.65
CA VAL A 237 4.22 3.80 13.09
C VAL A 237 3.19 2.95 13.82
N VAL A 238 3.68 2.01 14.62
CA VAL A 238 2.87 1.20 15.52
C VAL A 238 2.69 1.97 16.82
N VAL A 239 1.44 2.22 17.21
CA VAL A 239 1.13 2.84 18.50
C VAL A 239 1.09 1.75 19.56
N VAL A 240 1.83 1.97 20.64
CA VAL A 240 1.97 1.01 21.73
C VAL A 240 1.44 1.63 23.01
N GLY A 241 0.21 1.23 23.36
CA GLY A 241 -0.41 1.57 24.63
C GLY A 241 0.06 0.71 25.81
N ASP A 242 -0.57 0.92 26.97
CA ASP A 242 -0.41 0.11 28.17
C ASP A 242 -0.64 -1.38 27.86
N GLU A 243 0.29 -2.23 28.31
CA GLU A 243 0.28 -3.68 28.14
C GLU A 243 -1.03 -4.34 28.59
N LYS A 244 -1.72 -3.78 29.60
CA LYS A 244 -3.01 -4.31 30.09
C LYS A 244 -4.19 -3.98 29.18
N LYS A 245 -4.10 -2.92 28.38
CA LYS A 245 -5.19 -2.43 27.51
C LYS A 245 -4.95 -2.71 26.02
N ARG A 246 -3.68 -2.79 25.60
CA ARG A 246 -3.29 -2.95 24.20
C ARG A 246 -3.70 -4.30 23.62
N SER A 247 -3.82 -4.38 22.29
CA SER A 247 -4.16 -5.63 21.60
C SER A 247 -3.15 -6.74 21.90
N THR A 248 -3.65 -7.92 22.30
CA THR A 248 -2.85 -9.12 22.59
C THR A 248 -2.52 -9.95 21.35
N THR A 249 -3.23 -9.73 20.24
CA THR A 249 -3.01 -10.45 18.97
C THR A 249 -2.06 -9.72 18.03
N MET A 250 -1.72 -8.47 18.35
CA MET A 250 -0.85 -7.64 17.50
C MET A 250 0.58 -8.16 17.45
N ASP A 251 1.16 -8.65 18.55
CA ASP A 251 2.60 -8.96 18.61
C ASP A 251 2.98 -10.08 17.64
N ALA A 252 2.22 -11.18 17.62
CA ALA A 252 2.43 -12.29 16.68
C ALA A 252 2.17 -11.88 15.22
N ALA A 253 1.11 -11.08 14.98
CA ALA A 253 0.79 -10.58 13.64
C ALA A 253 1.89 -9.64 13.12
N LEU A 254 2.42 -8.78 13.98
CA LEU A 254 3.47 -7.82 13.67
C LEU A 254 4.81 -8.52 13.45
N ALA A 255 5.16 -9.51 14.28
CA ALA A 255 6.35 -10.33 14.08
C ALA A 255 6.32 -11.03 12.71
N THR A 256 5.18 -11.64 12.36
CA THR A 256 4.97 -12.27 11.05
C THR A 256 5.07 -11.23 9.91
N ALA A 257 4.43 -10.08 10.07
CA ALA A 257 4.46 -9.02 9.06
C ALA A 257 5.87 -8.47 8.81
N ILE A 258 6.70 -8.34 9.85
CA ILE A 258 8.08 -7.86 9.75
C ILE A 258 9.00 -8.95 9.16
N GLN A 259 8.89 -10.19 9.66
CA GLN A 259 9.79 -11.28 9.26
C GLN A 259 9.48 -11.80 7.85
N ASP A 260 8.22 -12.13 7.58
CA ASP A 260 7.79 -12.76 6.32
C ASP A 260 7.31 -11.72 5.31
N GLY A 261 6.59 -10.71 5.80
CA GLY A 261 6.02 -9.64 4.97
C GLY A 261 7.02 -8.51 4.64
N HIS A 262 8.15 -8.45 5.34
CA HIS A 262 9.13 -7.37 5.24
C HIS A 262 8.52 -5.98 5.50
N LEU A 263 7.52 -5.91 6.40
CA LEU A 263 7.01 -4.64 6.91
C LEU A 263 8.13 -3.90 7.63
N ARG A 264 8.29 -2.62 7.30
CA ARG A 264 9.20 -1.71 8.00
C ARG A 264 8.36 -0.69 8.74
N ALA A 265 8.39 -0.77 10.06
CA ALA A 265 7.67 0.14 10.92
C ALA A 265 8.58 0.61 12.05
N ARG A 266 8.14 1.66 12.73
CA ARG A 266 8.67 2.13 14.01
C ARG A 266 7.58 2.00 15.06
N GLN A 267 7.91 2.06 16.34
CA GLN A 267 6.91 2.07 17.41
C GLN A 267 7.02 3.34 18.24
N VAL A 268 5.87 3.89 18.62
CA VAL A 268 5.76 4.98 19.60
C VAL A 268 5.09 4.44 20.85
N LEU A 269 5.66 4.74 22.02
CA LEU A 269 5.21 4.24 23.32
C LEU A 269 4.35 5.31 23.99
N LEU A 270 3.07 5.04 24.25
CA LEU A 270 2.09 5.99 24.78
C LEU A 270 1.34 5.41 25.99
N PRO A 271 1.68 5.78 27.23
CA PRO A 271 2.73 6.73 27.62
C PRO A 271 4.14 6.17 27.36
N SER A 272 5.16 7.03 27.39
CA SER A 272 6.57 6.68 27.14
C SER A 272 7.13 5.60 28.08
N THR A 273 6.46 5.34 29.20
CA THR A 273 6.77 4.28 30.16
C THR A 273 6.28 2.88 29.74
N SER A 274 5.52 2.78 28.64
CA SER A 274 5.00 1.51 28.14
C SER A 274 6.12 0.58 27.65
N SER A 275 5.95 -0.73 27.82
CA SER A 275 6.90 -1.72 27.29
C SER A 275 6.83 -1.78 25.75
N PRO A 276 7.95 -1.83 25.02
CA PRO A 276 7.93 -2.09 23.58
C PRO A 276 7.21 -3.40 23.23
N ARG A 277 6.56 -3.48 22.06
CA ARG A 277 5.89 -4.72 21.59
C ARG A 277 6.88 -5.77 21.11
N LEU A 278 7.89 -5.34 20.35
CA LEU A 278 8.95 -6.18 19.79
C LEU A 278 10.31 -5.54 20.10
N ASP A 279 11.39 -6.27 19.81
CA ASP A 279 12.74 -5.81 20.01
C ASP A 279 13.07 -4.56 19.17
N ASN A 280 13.95 -3.70 19.69
CA ASN A 280 14.25 -2.41 19.08
C ASN A 280 15.04 -2.51 17.76
N ASN A 281 15.57 -3.70 17.41
CA ASN A 281 16.22 -3.88 16.11
C ASN A 281 15.19 -4.16 15.01
N SER A 282 14.17 -4.96 15.32
CA SER A 282 13.08 -5.28 14.37
C SER A 282 12.03 -4.17 14.28
N LEU A 283 11.76 -3.49 15.40
CA LEU A 283 10.78 -2.39 15.49
C LEU A 283 11.37 -1.23 16.31
N PRO A 284 12.10 -0.30 15.68
CA PRO A 284 12.77 0.79 16.38
C PRO A 284 11.78 1.72 17.10
N VAL A 285 12.14 2.16 18.31
CA VAL A 285 11.35 3.11 19.10
C VAL A 285 11.61 4.54 18.61
N VAL A 286 10.54 5.32 18.45
CA VAL A 286 10.56 6.76 18.21
C VAL A 286 9.74 7.50 19.27
N SER A 287 10.07 8.76 19.50
CA SER A 287 9.36 9.62 20.45
C SER A 287 8.85 10.89 19.78
N PHE A 288 7.69 11.38 20.18
CA PHE A 288 7.22 12.71 19.79
C PHE A 288 7.99 13.84 20.47
N ASP A 289 8.79 13.54 21.50
CA ASP A 289 9.73 14.49 22.10
C ASP A 289 11.01 14.64 21.26
N ASP A 290 11.27 13.70 20.34
CA ASP A 290 12.39 13.80 19.40
C ASP A 290 12.04 14.82 18.30
N GLY A 291 12.70 15.97 18.38
CA GLY A 291 12.52 17.07 17.44
C GLY A 291 12.79 16.68 15.99
N ASP A 292 13.72 15.76 15.72
CA ASP A 292 14.05 15.34 14.36
C ASP A 292 12.98 14.39 13.81
N PHE A 293 12.43 13.51 14.65
CA PHE A 293 11.28 12.70 14.29
C PHE A 293 10.06 13.55 13.95
N VAL A 294 9.71 14.53 14.80
CA VAL A 294 8.56 15.41 14.54
C VAL A 294 8.79 16.25 13.29
N LYS A 295 9.98 16.83 13.10
CA LYS A 295 10.35 17.54 11.87
C LYS A 295 10.19 16.67 10.63
N SER A 296 10.53 15.38 10.70
CA SER A 296 10.34 14.46 9.57
C SER A 296 8.88 14.29 9.14
N ILE A 297 7.93 14.61 10.04
CA ILE A 297 6.49 14.61 9.77
C ILE A 297 6.04 16.00 9.28
N VAL A 298 6.44 17.07 9.98
CA VAL A 298 5.87 18.42 9.80
C VAL A 298 6.57 19.27 8.75
N ASP A 299 7.84 19.04 8.45
CA ASP A 299 8.59 19.88 7.53
C ASP A 299 8.12 19.67 6.08
N PRO A 300 8.02 20.75 5.27
CA PRO A 300 7.72 20.63 3.86
C PRO A 300 8.71 19.70 3.16
N ARG A 301 8.21 18.88 2.24
CA ARG A 301 9.04 18.00 1.43
C ARG A 301 9.77 18.84 0.38
N PRO A 302 11.04 18.51 0.08
CA PRO A 302 11.72 19.13 -1.05
C PRO A 302 10.96 18.83 -2.35
N GLU A 303 11.06 19.76 -3.32
CA GLU A 303 10.39 19.64 -4.61
C GLU A 303 10.63 18.28 -5.28
N LEU A 304 9.61 17.81 -5.99
CA LEU A 304 9.65 16.54 -6.70
C LEU A 304 10.82 16.51 -7.68
N ARG A 305 11.80 15.64 -7.42
CA ARG A 305 12.94 15.47 -8.31
C ARG A 305 12.47 15.07 -9.71
N PRO A 306 13.07 15.62 -10.78
CA PRO A 306 12.75 15.19 -12.13
C PRO A 306 13.06 13.70 -12.31
N LEU A 307 12.30 13.05 -13.19
CA LEU A 307 12.57 11.66 -13.57
C LEU A 307 13.97 11.58 -14.20
N LYS A 308 14.87 10.80 -13.60
CA LYS A 308 16.20 10.51 -14.15
C LYS A 308 16.02 9.60 -15.37
N LYS A 309 15.91 10.17 -16.56
CA LYS A 309 15.73 9.42 -17.81
C LYS A 309 16.86 9.66 -18.79
N TYR A 310 17.25 8.59 -19.48
CA TYR A 310 18.18 8.61 -20.59
C TYR A 310 17.59 7.79 -21.73
N ASP A 311 17.64 8.31 -22.95
CA ASP A 311 17.16 7.58 -24.11
C ASP A 311 18.01 7.80 -25.36
N ALA A 312 17.85 6.87 -26.30
CA ALA A 312 18.50 6.89 -27.61
C ALA A 312 17.54 7.22 -28.75
N THR A 313 16.34 7.77 -28.48
CA THR A 313 15.26 7.92 -29.48
C THR A 313 15.72 8.64 -30.75
N ASN A 314 16.55 9.67 -30.60
CA ASN A 314 17.04 10.51 -31.71
C ASN A 314 18.45 10.14 -32.19
N LYS A 315 18.98 8.98 -31.81
CA LYS A 315 20.32 8.51 -32.22
C LYS A 315 20.24 7.63 -33.46
N ALA A 316 21.19 7.77 -34.38
CA ALA A 316 21.29 6.86 -35.53
C ALA A 316 21.41 5.38 -35.11
N ALA A 317 22.11 5.11 -34.00
CA ALA A 317 22.25 3.78 -33.42
C ALA A 317 20.89 3.15 -33.09
N SER A 318 19.93 3.92 -32.56
CA SER A 318 18.61 3.36 -32.22
C SER A 318 17.81 2.97 -33.46
N ASN A 319 17.89 3.73 -34.55
CA ASN A 319 17.27 3.39 -35.83
C ASN A 319 17.78 2.05 -36.37
N ILE A 320 19.10 1.83 -36.30
CA ILE A 320 19.74 0.59 -36.75
C ILE A 320 19.32 -0.57 -35.84
N LEU A 321 19.46 -0.40 -34.53
CA LEU A 321 19.21 -1.46 -33.55
C LEU A 321 17.72 -1.87 -33.45
N MET A 322 16.79 -0.94 -33.64
CA MET A 322 15.35 -1.23 -33.59
C MET A 322 14.82 -1.93 -34.84
N SER A 323 15.45 -1.74 -36.00
CA SER A 323 14.97 -2.28 -37.28
C SER A 323 14.68 -3.79 -37.23
N PRO A 324 15.61 -4.65 -36.77
CA PRO A 324 15.33 -6.08 -36.64
C PRO A 324 14.29 -6.40 -35.56
N MET A 325 14.16 -5.59 -34.50
CA MET A 325 13.13 -5.81 -33.47
C MET A 325 11.71 -5.57 -33.98
N ARG A 326 11.56 -4.64 -34.95
CA ARG A 326 10.28 -4.24 -35.53
C ARG A 326 9.88 -5.06 -36.76
N SER A 327 10.84 -5.63 -37.47
CA SER A 327 10.56 -6.38 -38.68
C SER A 327 9.70 -7.62 -38.38
N ALA A 328 8.55 -7.72 -39.02
CA ALA A 328 7.68 -8.90 -38.93
C ALA A 328 8.36 -10.17 -39.49
N ALA A 329 9.37 -10.01 -40.35
CA ALA A 329 10.17 -11.12 -40.89
C ALA A 329 11.19 -11.68 -39.89
N VAL A 330 11.37 -11.03 -38.73
CA VAL A 330 12.33 -11.45 -37.70
C VAL A 330 11.57 -11.96 -36.47
N SER A 331 11.83 -13.22 -36.11
CA SER A 331 11.25 -13.89 -34.93
C SER A 331 12.22 -14.92 -34.34
N GLY A 332 11.86 -15.51 -33.20
CA GLY A 332 12.60 -16.60 -32.58
C GLY A 332 14.05 -16.20 -32.22
N PRO A 333 15.04 -17.07 -32.47
CA PRO A 333 16.44 -16.81 -32.14
C PRO A 333 16.99 -15.49 -32.70
N MET A 334 16.61 -15.12 -33.92
CA MET A 334 17.07 -13.86 -34.54
C MET A 334 16.54 -12.64 -33.79
N LEU A 335 15.28 -12.67 -33.36
CA LEU A 335 14.69 -11.58 -32.58
C LEU A 335 15.30 -11.50 -31.18
N ARG A 336 15.62 -12.64 -30.57
CA ARG A 336 16.35 -12.69 -29.28
C ARG A 336 17.75 -12.08 -29.42
N ALA A 337 18.49 -12.43 -30.47
CA ALA A 337 19.80 -11.84 -30.76
C ALA A 337 19.72 -10.32 -30.97
N ALA A 338 18.69 -9.83 -31.65
CA ALA A 338 18.46 -8.39 -31.81
C ALA A 338 18.23 -7.68 -30.46
N ASN A 339 17.44 -8.26 -29.57
CA ASN A 339 17.21 -7.73 -28.22
C ASN A 339 18.48 -7.78 -27.36
N ALA A 340 19.27 -8.84 -27.45
CA ALA A 340 20.56 -8.94 -26.77
C ALA A 340 21.54 -7.85 -27.24
N ASN A 341 21.59 -7.58 -28.55
CA ASN A 341 22.43 -6.50 -29.07
C ASN A 341 21.99 -5.11 -28.55
N VAL A 342 20.68 -4.89 -28.39
CA VAL A 342 20.16 -3.69 -27.74
C VAL A 342 20.55 -3.62 -26.27
N GLY A 343 20.43 -4.73 -25.53
CA GLY A 343 20.84 -4.82 -24.14
C GLY A 343 22.31 -4.44 -23.96
N ARG A 344 23.19 -4.97 -24.82
CA ARG A 344 24.62 -4.66 -24.85
C ARG A 344 24.88 -3.18 -25.11
N TYR A 345 24.21 -2.59 -26.10
CA TYR A 345 24.33 -1.16 -26.40
C TYR A 345 23.89 -0.29 -25.22
N LEU A 346 22.71 -0.55 -24.66
CA LEU A 346 22.19 0.23 -23.53
C LEU A 346 23.06 0.09 -22.28
N ALA A 347 23.60 -1.10 -22.03
CA ALA A 347 24.53 -1.35 -20.94
C ALA A 347 25.81 -0.51 -21.07
N THR A 348 26.45 -0.59 -22.22
CA THR A 348 27.73 0.09 -22.49
C THR A 348 27.61 1.60 -22.48
N GLU A 349 26.56 2.17 -23.06
CA GLU A 349 26.44 3.62 -23.25
C GLU A 349 25.72 4.33 -22.09
N TYR A 350 24.63 3.73 -21.59
CA TYR A 350 23.69 4.44 -20.72
C TYR A 350 23.68 3.91 -19.29
N VAL A 351 23.73 2.59 -19.08
CA VAL A 351 23.78 2.01 -17.73
C VAL A 351 25.09 2.37 -17.05
N SER A 352 26.22 2.21 -17.75
CA SER A 352 27.55 2.61 -17.29
C SER A 352 27.62 4.11 -16.93
N LYS A 353 26.93 4.97 -17.67
CA LYS A 353 26.86 6.41 -17.41
C LYS A 353 26.01 6.76 -16.21
N LEU A 354 24.90 6.06 -16.01
CA LEU A 354 23.96 6.29 -14.92
C LEU A 354 24.50 5.78 -13.58
N ILE A 355 25.01 4.54 -13.55
CA ILE A 355 25.53 3.90 -12.33
C ILE A 355 26.98 4.35 -12.06
N GLY A 356 27.74 4.63 -13.11
CA GLY A 356 29.15 4.97 -13.06
C GLY A 356 30.05 3.75 -13.22
N LEU A 357 31.33 4.03 -13.47
CA LEU A 357 32.40 3.05 -13.53
C LEU A 357 33.23 3.07 -12.24
N GLU A 358 33.94 1.97 -12.01
CA GLU A 358 35.02 1.86 -11.05
C GLU A 358 36.27 1.29 -11.72
N GLU A 359 37.42 1.69 -11.19
CA GLU A 359 38.72 1.20 -11.61
C GLU A 359 39.06 -0.11 -10.91
N PHE A 360 39.74 -1.01 -11.62
CA PHE A 360 40.32 -2.21 -11.03
C PHE A 360 41.64 -2.57 -11.70
N THR A 361 42.47 -3.34 -11.01
CA THR A 361 43.77 -3.73 -11.52
C THR A 361 43.66 -4.90 -12.50
N ILE A 362 44.29 -4.77 -13.67
CA ILE A 362 44.41 -5.84 -14.66
C ILE A 362 45.88 -6.08 -15.03
N SER A 363 46.21 -7.33 -15.32
CA SER A 363 47.51 -7.69 -15.91
C SER A 363 47.54 -7.25 -17.37
N HIS A 364 48.43 -6.31 -17.70
CA HIS A 364 48.68 -5.89 -19.07
C HIS A 364 49.41 -7.00 -19.83
N VAL A 365 49.20 -7.06 -21.15
CA VAL A 365 49.85 -8.06 -22.03
C VAL A 365 51.38 -7.98 -22.03
N GLN A 366 51.95 -6.85 -21.60
CA GLN A 366 53.40 -6.65 -21.45
C GLN A 366 53.95 -7.08 -20.08
N GLY A 367 53.12 -7.71 -19.23
CA GLY A 367 53.54 -8.29 -17.95
C GLY A 367 53.51 -7.34 -16.74
N HIS A 368 53.16 -6.07 -16.93
CA HIS A 368 52.95 -5.13 -15.82
C HIS A 368 51.46 -5.03 -15.44
N GLN A 369 51.15 -4.46 -14.28
CA GLN A 369 49.76 -4.14 -13.91
C GLN A 369 49.33 -2.82 -14.56
N THR A 370 48.05 -2.69 -14.89
CA THR A 370 47.43 -1.45 -15.40
C THR A 370 45.98 -1.34 -14.94
N THR A 371 45.33 -0.24 -15.28
CA THR A 371 43.95 0.07 -14.86
C THR A 371 42.93 -0.41 -15.89
N GLY A 372 42.05 -1.29 -15.48
CA GLY A 372 40.80 -1.64 -16.17
C GLY A 372 39.62 -0.88 -15.58
N HIS A 373 38.50 -0.91 -16.30
CA HIS A 373 37.24 -0.29 -15.85
C HIS A 373 36.11 -1.31 -15.91
N ARG A 374 35.23 -1.25 -14.92
CA ARG A 374 34.02 -2.07 -14.87
C ARG A 374 32.86 -1.29 -14.26
N LEU A 375 31.66 -1.86 -14.26
CA LEU A 375 30.51 -1.19 -13.64
C LEU A 375 30.78 -0.98 -12.15
N ARG A 376 30.44 0.20 -11.63
CA ARG A 376 30.58 0.46 -10.20
C ARG A 376 29.74 -0.53 -9.39
N ASN A 377 30.39 -1.23 -8.46
CA ASN A 377 29.79 -2.29 -7.66
C ASN A 377 29.19 -3.44 -8.50
N GLU A 378 29.84 -3.85 -9.59
CA GLU A 378 29.32 -4.89 -10.50
C GLU A 378 28.95 -6.19 -9.77
N ALA A 379 29.83 -6.71 -8.92
CA ALA A 379 29.59 -7.93 -8.13
C ALA A 379 28.48 -7.79 -7.07
N LYS A 380 28.03 -6.55 -6.79
CA LYS A 380 26.90 -6.22 -5.93
C LYS A 380 25.76 -5.62 -6.75
N THR A 381 25.64 -6.02 -8.02
CA THR A 381 24.54 -5.64 -8.90
C THR A 381 23.72 -6.87 -9.26
N SER A 382 22.40 -6.74 -9.25
CA SER A 382 21.48 -7.78 -9.72
C SER A 382 20.72 -7.35 -10.97
N ILE A 383 20.76 -8.15 -12.01
CA ILE A 383 20.03 -7.99 -13.26
C ILE A 383 18.77 -8.86 -13.18
N ILE A 384 17.60 -8.22 -13.11
CA ILE A 384 16.31 -8.91 -13.02
C ILE A 384 15.63 -8.83 -14.40
N ALA A 385 15.61 -9.95 -15.09
CA ALA A 385 14.93 -10.13 -16.36
C ALA A 385 13.43 -10.36 -16.15
N PHE A 386 12.58 -9.44 -16.63
CA PHE A 386 11.13 -9.64 -16.55
C PHE A 386 10.68 -10.60 -17.65
N MET A 387 10.19 -11.75 -17.23
CA MET A 387 9.89 -12.85 -18.13
C MET A 387 8.56 -12.62 -18.84
N ARG A 388 8.45 -13.01 -20.11
CA ARG A 388 9.49 -13.61 -20.97
C ARG A 388 10.19 -12.56 -21.86
N GLY A 389 9.62 -11.36 -21.97
CA GLY A 389 10.05 -10.35 -22.94
C GLY A 389 11.42 -9.75 -22.67
N GLY A 390 11.77 -9.53 -21.39
CA GLY A 390 13.00 -8.88 -20.98
C GLY A 390 14.26 -9.74 -21.06
N GLU A 391 14.14 -11.07 -21.03
CA GLU A 391 15.28 -11.99 -20.91
C GLU A 391 16.36 -11.79 -21.99
N PRO A 392 16.05 -11.74 -23.29
CA PRO A 392 17.09 -11.62 -24.30
C PRO A 392 17.87 -10.31 -24.19
N MET A 393 17.19 -9.22 -23.81
CA MET A 393 17.84 -7.93 -23.55
C MET A 393 18.69 -7.99 -22.28
N ALA A 394 18.21 -8.63 -21.23
CA ALA A 394 18.94 -8.81 -19.99
C ALA A 394 20.22 -9.61 -20.21
N PHE A 395 20.21 -10.66 -21.05
CA PHE A 395 21.44 -11.37 -21.43
C PHE A 395 22.46 -10.45 -22.09
N GLY A 396 22.01 -9.56 -22.98
CA GLY A 396 22.87 -8.53 -23.56
C GLY A 396 23.52 -7.61 -22.53
N ILE A 397 22.82 -7.29 -21.45
CA ILE A 397 23.36 -6.51 -20.33
C ILE A 397 24.34 -7.35 -19.51
N SER A 398 24.00 -8.60 -19.24
CA SER A 398 24.83 -9.55 -18.49
C SER A 398 26.15 -9.85 -19.19
N ASP A 399 26.18 -9.86 -20.52
CA ASP A 399 27.41 -9.99 -21.31
C ASP A 399 28.39 -8.84 -21.05
N VAL A 400 27.86 -7.64 -20.74
CA VAL A 400 28.67 -6.45 -20.46
C VAL A 400 29.07 -6.39 -18.98
N PHE A 401 28.24 -6.93 -18.09
CA PHE A 401 28.45 -6.94 -16.64
C PHE A 401 28.48 -8.38 -16.08
N PRO A 402 29.52 -9.18 -16.42
CA PRO A 402 29.56 -10.60 -16.12
C PRO A 402 29.62 -10.94 -14.62
N GLN A 403 29.96 -9.99 -13.75
CA GLN A 403 29.98 -10.22 -12.29
C GLN A 403 28.62 -9.98 -11.63
N ALA A 404 27.66 -9.37 -12.34
CA ALA A 404 26.34 -9.10 -11.80
C ALA A 404 25.52 -10.40 -11.68
N MET A 405 24.75 -10.52 -10.60
CA MET A 405 23.82 -11.64 -10.40
C MET A 405 22.70 -11.56 -11.46
N PHE A 406 22.34 -12.70 -12.07
CA PHE A 406 21.25 -12.77 -13.03
C PHE A 406 20.02 -13.46 -12.43
N VAL A 407 18.85 -12.83 -12.51
CA VAL A 407 17.59 -13.30 -11.91
C VAL A 407 16.49 -13.29 -12.96
N HIS A 408 15.80 -14.42 -13.10
CA HIS A 408 14.56 -14.50 -13.89
C HIS A 408 13.36 -14.22 -12.97
N ALA A 409 12.45 -13.33 -13.39
CA ALA A 409 11.22 -13.04 -12.66
C ALA A 409 10.02 -12.96 -13.61
N SER A 410 9.03 -13.85 -13.45
CA SER A 410 7.76 -13.78 -14.18
C SER A 410 6.73 -12.90 -13.49
N SER A 411 6.92 -12.70 -12.18
CA SER A 411 6.13 -11.80 -11.34
C SER A 411 7.04 -11.10 -10.34
N ALA A 412 6.53 -10.06 -9.67
CA ALA A 412 7.27 -9.41 -8.61
C ALA A 412 7.59 -10.38 -7.46
N ASP A 413 6.72 -11.34 -7.16
CA ASP A 413 6.93 -12.29 -6.06
C ASP A 413 8.10 -13.25 -6.29
N ASP A 414 8.56 -13.42 -7.53
CA ASP A 414 9.74 -14.21 -7.84
C ASP A 414 11.04 -13.54 -7.34
N VAL A 415 11.01 -12.21 -7.09
CA VAL A 415 12.13 -11.52 -6.46
C VAL A 415 12.12 -11.81 -4.96
N LYS A 416 13.13 -12.53 -4.48
CA LYS A 416 13.30 -12.95 -3.08
C LYS A 416 14.38 -12.11 -2.38
N LYS A 417 14.39 -12.15 -1.05
CA LYS A 417 15.35 -11.39 -0.22
C LYS A 417 16.80 -11.61 -0.65
N HIS A 418 17.21 -12.85 -0.89
CA HIS A 418 18.59 -13.18 -1.28
C HIS A 418 18.98 -12.68 -2.68
N HIS A 419 18.02 -12.27 -3.53
CA HIS A 419 18.31 -11.63 -4.82
C HIS A 419 18.74 -10.16 -4.67
N VAL A 420 18.47 -9.52 -3.53
CA VAL A 420 18.77 -8.08 -3.32
C VAL A 420 19.57 -7.82 -2.05
N GLN A 421 19.61 -8.75 -1.11
CA GLN A 421 20.34 -8.62 0.15
C GLN A 421 21.84 -8.43 -0.13
N GLY A 422 22.40 -7.34 0.39
CA GLY A 422 23.82 -6.99 0.19
C GLY A 422 24.15 -6.45 -1.20
N GLN A 423 23.16 -6.32 -2.08
CA GLN A 423 23.30 -5.68 -3.39
C GLN A 423 23.20 -4.17 -3.23
N LEU A 424 23.92 -3.43 -4.09
CA LEU A 424 23.91 -1.98 -4.13
C LEU A 424 23.13 -1.44 -5.33
N ASN A 425 23.04 -2.23 -6.40
CA ASN A 425 22.29 -1.89 -7.60
C ASN A 425 21.34 -3.03 -8.02
N VAL A 426 20.18 -2.65 -8.55
CA VAL A 426 19.29 -3.55 -9.31
C VAL A 426 19.01 -2.94 -10.68
N ILE A 427 19.16 -3.76 -11.71
CA ILE A 427 18.82 -3.45 -13.10
C ILE A 427 17.57 -4.26 -13.46
N LEU A 428 16.42 -3.60 -13.56
CA LEU A 428 15.16 -4.20 -14.00
C LEU A 428 15.07 -4.11 -15.52
N VAL A 429 14.89 -5.24 -16.20
CA VAL A 429 14.94 -5.29 -17.67
C VAL A 429 13.63 -5.81 -18.24
N ASP A 430 13.01 -5.02 -19.12
CA ASP A 430 11.86 -5.45 -19.91
C ASP A 430 12.00 -4.95 -21.36
N SER A 431 11.56 -5.73 -22.34
CA SER A 431 11.61 -5.33 -23.74
C SER A 431 10.73 -4.11 -24.04
N VAL A 432 9.53 -4.03 -23.44
CA VAL A 432 8.52 -3.00 -23.76
C VAL A 432 7.76 -2.57 -22.51
N ILE A 433 7.91 -1.31 -22.12
CA ILE A 433 7.15 -0.68 -21.05
C ILE A 433 5.96 0.08 -21.66
N LYS A 434 4.75 -0.49 -21.51
CA LYS A 434 3.50 0.15 -21.95
C LYS A 434 2.92 1.08 -20.89
N SER A 435 2.32 0.53 -19.84
CA SER A 435 1.79 1.30 -18.71
C SER A 435 2.73 1.30 -17.49
N GLY A 436 3.82 0.53 -17.54
CA GLY A 436 4.74 0.37 -16.41
C GLY A 436 4.18 -0.41 -15.21
N LYS A 437 2.95 -0.94 -15.25
CA LYS A 437 2.33 -1.67 -14.13
C LYS A 437 3.22 -2.78 -13.54
N SER A 438 3.73 -3.67 -14.39
CA SER A 438 4.60 -4.77 -13.94
C SER A 438 5.94 -4.28 -13.37
N VAL A 439 6.49 -3.21 -13.94
CA VAL A 439 7.73 -2.60 -13.42
C VAL A 439 7.49 -1.91 -12.09
N ILE A 440 6.33 -1.27 -11.88
CA ILE A 440 5.93 -0.69 -10.59
C ILE A 440 5.91 -1.78 -9.50
N GLU A 441 5.31 -2.94 -9.79
CA GLU A 441 5.25 -4.05 -8.85
C GLU A 441 6.66 -4.56 -8.49
N LEU A 442 7.56 -4.68 -9.48
CA LEU A 442 8.96 -5.03 -9.25
C LEU A 442 9.70 -3.99 -8.41
N ILE A 443 9.57 -2.70 -8.72
CA ILE A 443 10.20 -1.62 -7.94
C ILE A 443 9.72 -1.69 -6.49
N LYS A 444 8.41 -1.77 -6.27
CA LYS A 444 7.81 -1.87 -4.93
C LYS A 444 8.35 -3.09 -4.18
N ARG A 445 8.47 -4.24 -4.85
CA ARG A 445 9.04 -5.45 -4.27
C ARG A 445 10.51 -5.28 -3.89
N VAL A 446 11.32 -4.74 -4.79
CA VAL A 446 12.76 -4.52 -4.57
C VAL A 446 12.98 -3.57 -3.40
N VAL A 447 12.31 -2.41 -3.38
CA VAL A 447 12.43 -1.42 -2.30
C VAL A 447 11.97 -2.01 -0.96
N ARG A 448 10.92 -2.84 -0.95
CA ARG A 448 10.46 -3.51 0.27
C ARG A 448 11.54 -4.42 0.86
N LEU A 449 12.19 -5.20 0.01
CA LEU A 449 13.24 -6.11 0.41
C LEU A 449 14.52 -5.35 0.79
N GLU A 450 14.92 -4.34 0.01
CA GLU A 450 16.13 -3.53 0.19
C GLU A 450 15.91 -2.07 -0.27
N PRO A 451 15.56 -1.12 0.62
CA PRO A 451 15.12 0.23 0.24
C PRO A 451 16.25 1.20 -0.06
N ASN A 452 17.48 0.88 0.35
CA ASN A 452 18.64 1.72 0.03
C ASN A 452 19.30 1.31 -1.29
N ILE A 453 18.71 0.37 -2.03
CA ILE A 453 19.24 -0.11 -3.30
C ILE A 453 18.98 0.89 -4.42
N SER A 454 19.98 1.09 -5.28
CA SER A 454 19.84 1.91 -6.48
C SER A 454 19.13 1.12 -7.56
N ILE A 455 18.02 1.65 -8.08
CA ILE A 455 17.21 0.96 -9.11
C ILE A 455 17.40 1.64 -10.46
N THR A 456 17.74 0.83 -11.47
CA THR A 456 17.78 1.23 -12.88
C THR A 456 16.81 0.36 -13.68
N VAL A 457 15.88 0.98 -14.40
CA VAL A 457 14.98 0.31 -15.33
C VAL A 457 15.50 0.47 -16.75
N VAL A 458 15.66 -0.64 -17.46
CA VAL A 458 16.13 -0.67 -18.86
C VAL A 458 15.07 -1.26 -19.76
N ALA A 459 14.76 -0.57 -20.86
CA ALA A 459 13.84 -1.07 -21.86
C ALA A 459 14.21 -0.75 -23.30
N GLY A 460 13.75 -1.61 -24.21
CA GLY A 460 13.84 -1.33 -25.65
C GLY A 460 12.87 -0.23 -26.07
N VAL A 461 11.63 -0.30 -25.59
CA VAL A 461 10.60 0.68 -25.93
C VAL A 461 9.87 1.11 -24.67
N VAL A 462 9.70 2.41 -24.48
CA VAL A 462 8.86 3.00 -23.43
C VAL A 462 7.79 3.86 -24.08
N GLN A 463 6.54 3.72 -23.66
CA GLN A 463 5.45 4.58 -24.13
C GLN A 463 5.53 5.97 -23.49
N THR A 464 5.31 7.02 -24.29
CA THR A 464 5.38 8.42 -23.85
C THR A 464 4.43 8.69 -22.68
N GLU A 465 3.22 8.12 -22.70
CA GLU A 465 2.22 8.31 -21.64
C GLU A 465 2.69 7.75 -20.30
N ALA A 466 3.48 6.67 -20.28
CA ALA A 466 3.96 6.06 -19.04
C ALA A 466 4.91 6.97 -18.27
N ILE A 467 5.63 7.82 -18.98
CA ILE A 467 6.61 8.76 -18.44
C ILE A 467 6.09 10.21 -18.42
N ALA A 468 4.82 10.41 -18.78
CA ALA A 468 4.17 11.71 -18.71
C ALA A 468 4.06 12.18 -17.26
N GLU A 469 4.07 13.50 -17.08
CA GLU A 469 3.85 14.11 -15.77
C GLU A 469 2.48 13.66 -15.23
N GLY A 470 2.45 13.27 -13.94
CA GLY A 470 1.24 12.76 -13.31
C GLY A 470 0.97 11.27 -13.52
N HIS A 471 1.63 10.59 -14.46
CA HIS A 471 1.43 9.16 -14.67
C HIS A 471 2.03 8.33 -13.51
N LEU A 472 1.33 7.28 -13.08
CA LEU A 472 1.71 6.47 -11.91
C LEU A 472 3.14 5.91 -12.01
N PHE A 473 3.54 5.44 -13.19
CA PHE A 473 4.90 4.91 -13.41
C PHE A 473 5.97 5.99 -13.17
N ALA A 474 5.80 7.19 -13.74
CA ALA A 474 6.72 8.30 -13.50
C ALA A 474 6.76 8.73 -12.02
N LYS A 475 5.61 8.73 -11.33
CA LYS A 475 5.51 9.01 -9.89
C LYS A 475 6.33 8.03 -9.06
N VAL A 476 6.11 6.73 -9.26
CA VAL A 476 6.83 5.66 -8.55
C VAL A 476 8.34 5.72 -8.81
N MET A 477 8.75 5.93 -10.06
CA MET A 477 10.16 6.07 -10.41
C MET A 477 10.82 7.24 -9.68
N ARG A 478 10.19 8.43 -9.67
CA ARG A 478 10.70 9.62 -8.96
C ARG A 478 10.79 9.39 -7.46
N ARG A 479 9.74 8.82 -6.85
CA ARG A 479 9.67 8.55 -5.41
C ARG A 479 10.82 7.70 -4.92
N HIS A 480 11.18 6.65 -5.67
CA HIS A 480 12.29 5.76 -5.33
C HIS A 480 13.63 6.19 -5.94
N GLY A 481 13.69 7.37 -6.58
CA GLY A 481 14.90 7.88 -7.21
C GLY A 481 15.45 7.01 -8.34
N ALA A 482 14.61 6.15 -8.91
CA ALA A 482 14.98 5.16 -9.92
C ALA A 482 15.32 5.83 -11.26
N GLY A 483 16.32 5.29 -11.95
CA GLY A 483 16.71 5.74 -13.28
C GLY A 483 16.01 4.95 -14.38
N LEU A 484 15.63 5.62 -15.47
CA LEU A 484 15.04 5.00 -16.65
C LEU A 484 16.00 5.11 -17.83
N ILE A 485 16.25 3.99 -18.50
CA ILE A 485 17.03 3.89 -19.73
C ILE A 485 16.16 3.27 -20.80
N ALA A 486 16.03 3.95 -21.95
CA ALA A 486 15.24 3.46 -23.07
C ALA A 486 16.04 3.51 -24.38
N LEU A 487 15.96 2.47 -25.22
CA LEU A 487 16.42 2.62 -26.61
C LEU A 487 15.54 3.62 -27.37
N ARG A 488 14.22 3.60 -27.11
CA ARG A 488 13.26 4.52 -27.72
C ARG A 488 12.09 4.84 -26.81
N ILE A 489 11.68 6.10 -26.84
CA ILE A 489 10.39 6.59 -26.38
C ILE A 489 9.43 6.65 -27.57
N SER A 490 8.21 6.11 -27.43
CA SER A 490 7.26 5.98 -28.53
C SER A 490 5.88 6.51 -28.17
N GLU A 491 5.33 7.36 -29.03
CA GLU A 491 3.93 7.83 -28.95
C GLU A 491 2.93 6.76 -29.42
N ASN A 492 3.38 5.76 -30.18
CA ASN A 492 2.53 4.68 -30.63
C ASN A 492 2.08 3.78 -29.47
N LYS A 493 0.80 3.88 -29.10
CA LYS A 493 0.15 2.97 -28.17
C LYS A 493 -0.30 1.69 -28.86
N PHE A 494 0.54 0.65 -28.82
CA PHE A 494 0.21 -0.66 -29.37
C PHE A 494 0.31 -1.76 -28.31
N THR A 495 -0.79 -2.46 -28.07
CA THR A 495 -0.79 -3.69 -27.27
C THR A 495 -0.77 -4.87 -28.22
N GLY A 496 0.41 -5.48 -28.38
CA GLY A 496 0.53 -6.74 -29.12
C GLY A 496 -0.44 -7.78 -28.57
N THR A 497 -1.18 -8.42 -29.47
CA THR A 497 -2.02 -9.58 -29.18
C THR A 497 -1.57 -10.73 -30.07
N LYS A 498 -1.51 -11.94 -29.52
CA LYS A 498 -1.18 -13.18 -30.24
C LYS A 498 0.13 -13.08 -31.04
N THR A 499 0.04 -12.90 -32.36
CA THR A 499 1.15 -12.86 -33.33
C THR A 499 2.03 -11.62 -33.22
N THR A 500 1.52 -10.55 -32.59
CA THR A 500 2.22 -9.27 -32.46
C THR A 500 2.78 -9.02 -31.05
N ASP A 501 2.53 -9.95 -30.12
CA ASP A 501 3.11 -9.90 -28.78
C ASP A 501 4.63 -10.17 -28.81
N THR A 502 5.40 -9.35 -28.11
CA THR A 502 6.87 -9.43 -28.10
C THR A 502 7.34 -10.77 -27.54
N GLY A 503 6.76 -11.23 -26.42
CA GLY A 503 7.10 -12.52 -25.84
C GLY A 503 6.84 -13.67 -26.81
N ASN A 504 5.67 -13.68 -27.46
CA ASN A 504 5.34 -14.70 -28.44
C ASN A 504 6.27 -14.71 -29.66
N ARG A 505 6.66 -13.53 -30.15
CA ARG A 505 7.61 -13.42 -31.28
C ARG A 505 9.02 -13.87 -30.90
N LEU A 506 9.46 -13.63 -29.66
CA LEU A 506 10.79 -14.02 -29.18
C LEU A 506 10.97 -15.54 -29.11
N PHE A 507 9.89 -16.27 -28.82
CA PHE A 507 9.93 -17.73 -28.60
C PHE A 507 9.12 -18.54 -29.62
N ASN A 508 8.62 -17.89 -30.69
CA ASN A 508 7.76 -18.50 -31.71
C ASN A 508 6.50 -19.19 -31.12
N THR A 509 5.95 -18.66 -30.03
CA THR A 509 4.75 -19.20 -29.36
C THR A 509 3.46 -18.50 -29.79
N THR A 510 3.40 -17.99 -31.01
CA THR A 510 2.28 -17.19 -31.53
C THR A 510 0.96 -17.94 -31.67
N ARG A 511 0.97 -19.27 -31.48
CA ARG A 511 -0.20 -20.17 -31.50
C ARG A 511 -0.70 -20.58 -30.12
N LEU A 512 0.02 -20.24 -29.04
CA LEU A 512 -0.45 -20.48 -27.67
C LEU A 512 -1.48 -19.39 -27.33
N ALA A 513 -2.67 -19.83 -26.91
CA ALA A 513 -3.80 -18.97 -26.56
C ALA A 513 -3.54 -18.16 -25.29
#